data_AF-A0A2E5HSX9-F1
#
_entry.id   AF-A0A2E5HSX9-F1
#
_cell.length_a   1.000
_cell.length_b   1.000
_cell.length_c   1.000
_cell.angle_alpha   90.00
_cell.angle_beta   90.00
_cell.angle_gamma   90.00
#
_symmetry.space_group_name_H-M   'P 1'
#
loop_
_entity.id
_entity.type
_entity.pdbx_description
1 polymer ?
#
loop_
_entity_poly.entity_id
_entity_poly.type
_entity_poly.pdbx_seq_one_letter_code
_entity_poly.pdbx_strand_id
1 'polypeptide(L)'
;MTSKPTKKQQRLTPTQARAARRSRKQSRGKFIRYGGATLIVAIALLLILSLILPGLPIGTGSTGDSETGVNLNPFDNTPEGSWIKIENQGREHIFPDTEHPDYNSYPATSGWHYNLPIAPVRWGVHEKIIEDEYRLHNLEHGGIAIHYNCESTNEECQNLIVSLSQFVDQKVNEERFEIILSPYENMDSKIAITAWDYIDKFESFDLDRINAFIKAHHNSRNAPEWAAR
;
A
#
# COMPACT_ATOMS: atom_id res chain seq x y z
N MET A 1 61.88 -1.23 -61.83
CA MET A 1 61.33 -2.58 -61.61
C MET A 1 62.08 -3.23 -60.46
N THR A 2 61.49 -3.30 -59.27
CA THR A 2 62.06 -4.06 -58.14
C THR A 2 60.96 -4.39 -57.12
N SER A 3 60.62 -5.67 -57.04
CA SER A 3 59.61 -6.27 -56.16
C SER A 3 60.00 -6.22 -54.67
N LYS A 4 59.05 -5.88 -53.79
CA LYS A 4 59.20 -6.11 -52.33
C LYS A 4 58.52 -7.43 -51.91
N PRO A 5 59.12 -8.19 -50.98
CA PRO A 5 58.70 -9.55 -50.65
C PRO A 5 57.54 -9.57 -49.63
N THR A 6 56.60 -10.50 -49.82
CA THR A 6 55.49 -10.76 -48.91
C THR A 6 55.95 -11.61 -47.71
N LYS A 7 55.92 -11.03 -46.50
CA LYS A 7 56.27 -11.71 -45.24
C LYS A 7 55.05 -12.46 -44.69
N LYS A 8 55.07 -13.79 -44.80
CA LYS A 8 54.02 -14.72 -44.33
C LYS A 8 53.94 -14.67 -42.80
N GLN A 9 52.83 -14.17 -42.24
CA GLN A 9 52.59 -14.19 -40.78
C GLN A 9 52.38 -15.63 -40.31
N GLN A 10 53.27 -16.12 -39.44
CA GLN A 10 53.14 -17.43 -38.78
C GLN A 10 51.93 -17.41 -37.83
N ARG A 11 50.91 -18.21 -38.13
CA ARG A 11 49.79 -18.46 -37.21
C ARG A 11 50.26 -19.32 -36.05
N LEU A 12 49.99 -18.88 -34.83
CA LEU A 12 50.24 -19.65 -33.60
C LEU A 12 49.56 -21.02 -33.69
N THR A 13 50.27 -22.06 -33.23
CA THR A 13 49.71 -23.41 -33.24
C THR A 13 48.56 -23.53 -32.22
N PRO A 14 47.59 -24.43 -32.44
CA PRO A 14 46.47 -24.63 -31.51
C PRO A 14 46.93 -24.92 -30.06
N THR A 15 48.10 -25.53 -29.91
CA THR A 15 48.72 -25.84 -28.62
C THR A 15 49.27 -24.59 -27.91
N GLN A 16 49.89 -23.67 -28.66
CA GLN A 16 50.37 -22.37 -28.15
C GLN A 16 49.20 -21.44 -27.77
N ALA A 17 48.11 -21.46 -28.54
CA ALA A 17 46.89 -20.72 -28.21
C ALA A 17 46.17 -21.27 -26.96
N ARG A 18 46.23 -22.59 -26.72
CA ARG A 18 45.69 -23.23 -25.51
C ARG A 18 46.54 -22.96 -24.26
N ALA A 19 47.88 -22.92 -24.39
CA ALA A 19 48.78 -22.55 -23.30
C ALA A 19 48.58 -21.08 -22.85
N ALA A 20 48.41 -20.16 -23.81
CA ALA A 20 48.13 -18.75 -23.53
C ALA A 20 46.76 -18.50 -22.86
N ARG A 21 45.78 -19.41 -23.06
CA ARG A 21 44.47 -19.35 -22.36
C ARG A 21 44.53 -19.84 -20.91
N ARG A 22 45.43 -20.77 -20.56
CA ARG A 22 45.60 -21.24 -19.17
C ARG A 22 46.29 -20.20 -18.28
N SER A 23 47.29 -19.47 -18.79
CA SER A 23 47.99 -18.45 -17.98
C SER A 23 47.13 -17.23 -17.62
N ARG A 24 46.19 -16.83 -18.48
CA ARG A 24 45.25 -15.72 -18.21
C ARG A 24 44.15 -16.05 -17.20
N LYS A 25 43.83 -17.34 -16.96
CA LYS A 25 42.78 -17.75 -16.01
C LYS A 25 43.30 -17.89 -14.57
N GLN A 26 44.61 -17.97 -14.34
CA GLN A 26 45.19 -18.21 -13.01
C GLN A 26 45.65 -16.93 -12.29
N SER A 27 45.90 -15.82 -12.99
CA SER A 27 46.32 -14.56 -12.37
C SER A 27 45.17 -13.67 -11.87
N ARG A 28 43.93 -13.89 -12.32
CA ARG A 28 42.73 -13.15 -11.85
C ARG A 28 42.14 -13.67 -10.53
N GLY A 29 42.54 -14.86 -10.08
CA GLY A 29 41.92 -15.52 -8.91
C GLY A 29 42.49 -15.15 -7.54
N LYS A 30 43.64 -14.47 -7.47
CA LYS A 30 44.27 -14.12 -6.18
C LYS A 30 44.05 -12.67 -5.74
N PHE A 31 43.88 -11.72 -6.68
CA PHE A 31 43.61 -10.32 -6.35
C PHE A 31 42.16 -10.04 -5.91
N ILE A 32 41.18 -10.77 -6.47
CA ILE A 32 39.76 -10.57 -6.14
C ILE A 32 39.41 -11.06 -4.72
N ARG A 33 40.12 -12.07 -4.21
CA ARG A 33 39.86 -12.63 -2.87
C ARG A 33 40.34 -11.73 -1.72
N TYR A 34 41.44 -11.00 -1.89
CA TYR A 34 41.93 -10.10 -0.84
C TYR A 34 41.38 -8.68 -0.97
N GLY A 35 41.10 -8.18 -2.19
CA GLY A 35 40.53 -6.83 -2.39
C GLY A 35 39.05 -6.71 -2.00
N GLY A 36 38.25 -7.77 -2.15
CA GLY A 36 36.85 -7.78 -1.70
C GLY A 36 36.70 -7.83 -0.18
N ALA A 37 37.58 -8.59 0.51
CA ALA A 37 37.53 -8.74 1.96
C ALA A 37 37.92 -7.44 2.69
N THR A 38 38.88 -6.67 2.19
CA THR A 38 39.29 -5.39 2.80
C THR A 38 38.22 -4.31 2.70
N LEU A 39 37.45 -4.29 1.59
CA LEU A 39 36.38 -3.31 1.40
C LEU A 39 35.19 -3.58 2.33
N ILE A 40 34.81 -4.85 2.49
CA ILE A 40 33.69 -5.25 3.37
C ILE A 40 34.04 -4.93 4.84
N VAL A 41 35.27 -5.22 5.28
CA VAL A 41 35.72 -4.90 6.64
C VAL A 41 35.77 -3.40 6.89
N ALA A 42 36.20 -2.60 5.90
CA ALA A 42 36.20 -1.14 6.01
C ALA A 42 34.77 -0.56 6.12
N ILE A 43 33.83 -1.07 5.33
CA ILE A 43 32.41 -0.65 5.38
C ILE A 43 31.77 -1.05 6.70
N ALA A 44 32.04 -2.25 7.19
CA ALA A 44 31.52 -2.72 8.49
C ALA A 44 32.06 -1.88 9.66
N LEU A 45 33.36 -1.53 9.64
CA LEU A 45 33.95 -0.65 10.66
C LEU A 45 33.36 0.77 10.60
N LEU A 46 33.10 1.31 9.42
CA LEU A 46 32.44 2.62 9.27
C LEU A 46 31.00 2.62 9.80
N LEU A 47 30.22 1.56 9.55
CA LEU A 47 28.87 1.42 10.09
C LEU A 47 28.86 1.26 11.62
N ILE A 48 29.80 0.50 12.17
CA ILE A 48 29.93 0.35 13.64
C ILE A 48 30.35 1.67 14.28
N LEU A 49 31.27 2.43 13.66
CA LEU A 49 31.66 3.75 14.16
C LEU A 49 30.48 4.75 14.11
N SER A 50 29.63 4.69 13.07
CA SER A 50 28.48 5.60 12.97
C SER A 50 27.38 5.30 13.99
N LEU A 51 27.26 4.05 14.44
CA LEU A 51 26.29 3.63 15.46
C LEU A 51 26.67 4.04 16.89
N ILE A 52 27.97 4.26 17.15
CA ILE A 52 28.48 4.54 18.51
C ILE A 52 28.67 6.05 18.76
N LEU A 53 28.69 6.88 17.72
CA LEU A 53 28.90 8.34 17.83
C LEU A 53 27.72 9.15 17.27
N PRO A 54 26.59 9.29 17.99
CA PRO A 54 25.61 10.31 17.67
C PRO A 54 26.18 11.69 18.04
N GLY A 55 26.55 12.51 17.05
CA GLY A 55 26.83 13.93 17.26
C GLY A 55 28.09 14.54 16.63
N LEU A 56 28.57 14.08 15.47
CA LEU A 56 29.59 14.82 14.71
C LEU A 56 28.93 15.75 13.67
N PRO A 57 29.14 17.08 13.75
CA PRO A 57 28.56 18.05 12.82
C PRO A 57 29.47 18.19 11.59
N ILE A 58 29.19 17.44 10.53
CA ILE A 58 29.75 17.76 9.21
C ILE A 58 28.82 18.79 8.58
N GLY A 59 29.17 20.05 8.79
CA GLY A 59 28.43 21.21 8.30
C GLY A 59 28.70 21.50 6.83
N THR A 60 27.68 21.34 6.00
CA THR A 60 27.47 22.14 4.79
C THR A 60 26.01 22.56 4.72
N GLY A 61 25.73 23.78 5.19
CA GLY A 61 24.71 24.67 4.61
C GLY A 61 23.23 24.33 4.78
N SER A 62 22.67 24.76 5.91
CA SER A 62 21.41 25.50 6.06
C SER A 62 20.07 24.92 5.58
N THR A 63 19.15 24.97 6.56
CA THR A 63 17.70 25.20 6.50
C THR A 63 16.83 24.04 6.03
N GLY A 64 15.95 23.64 6.96
CA GLY A 64 15.07 22.50 6.81
C GLY A 64 14.10 22.67 5.68
N ASP A 65 13.60 21.52 5.22
CA ASP A 65 12.20 21.30 4.97
C ASP A 65 12.00 19.78 5.01
N SER A 66 10.88 19.38 5.60
CA SER A 66 10.35 18.03 5.60
C SER A 66 10.43 17.46 4.19
N GLU A 67 11.06 16.29 4.05
CA GLU A 67 10.96 15.51 2.81
C GLU A 67 9.50 15.03 2.67
N THR A 68 8.68 15.86 2.03
CA THR A 68 7.49 15.43 1.31
C THR A 68 7.97 14.57 0.15
N GLY A 69 7.65 13.28 0.19
CA GLY A 69 7.87 12.37 -0.92
C GLY A 69 6.95 12.74 -2.08
N VAL A 70 7.35 13.71 -2.89
CA VAL A 70 6.58 14.07 -4.10
C VAL A 70 6.61 12.89 -5.07
N ASN A 71 5.47 12.20 -5.16
CA ASN A 71 5.20 11.22 -6.20
C ASN A 71 5.08 11.95 -7.55
N LEU A 72 6.03 11.71 -8.45
CA LEU A 72 6.13 12.37 -9.76
C LEU A 72 5.23 11.75 -10.84
N ASN A 73 4.30 10.85 -10.50
CA ASN A 73 3.32 10.34 -11.45
C ASN A 73 2.09 11.26 -11.54
N PRO A 74 1.84 11.96 -12.66
CA PRO A 74 0.70 12.88 -12.81
C PRO A 74 -0.67 12.19 -12.84
N PHE A 75 -0.71 10.87 -12.69
CA PHE A 75 -1.91 10.03 -12.68
C PHE A 75 -2.03 9.18 -11.40
N ASP A 76 -1.09 9.33 -10.46
CA ASP A 76 -1.16 8.67 -9.17
C ASP A 76 -1.81 9.62 -8.16
N ASN A 77 -3.14 9.69 -8.21
CA ASN A 77 -3.95 10.47 -7.27
C ASN A 77 -4.25 9.67 -6.00
N THR A 78 -3.35 8.80 -5.55
CA THR A 78 -3.49 8.16 -4.24
C THR A 78 -3.13 9.22 -3.21
N PRO A 79 -4.08 9.77 -2.43
CA PRO A 79 -3.73 10.84 -1.51
C PRO A 79 -2.83 10.22 -0.43
N GLU A 80 -1.77 10.92 -0.05
CA GLU A 80 -0.91 10.45 1.05
C GLU A 80 -1.77 10.35 2.31
N GLY A 81 -1.90 9.14 2.84
CA GLY A 81 -2.73 8.84 3.98
C GLY A 81 -2.39 7.47 4.53
N SER A 82 -2.74 7.26 5.79
CA SER A 82 -2.51 6.03 6.56
C SER A 82 -3.20 4.78 6.00
N TRP A 83 -4.03 4.93 4.98
CA TRP A 83 -4.78 3.85 4.36
C TRP A 83 -3.93 3.02 3.41
N ILE A 84 -4.39 1.79 3.21
CA ILE A 84 -3.75 0.79 2.38
C ILE A 84 -4.67 0.53 1.18
N LYS A 85 -4.08 0.51 -0.01
CA LYS A 85 -4.75 0.02 -1.22
C LYS A 85 -4.75 -1.50 -1.24
N ILE A 86 -5.92 -2.10 -1.37
CA ILE A 86 -6.14 -3.54 -1.47
C ILE A 86 -6.24 -3.93 -2.94
N GLU A 87 -5.79 -5.14 -3.26
CA GLU A 87 -5.94 -5.69 -4.61
C GLU A 87 -7.42 -5.85 -4.95
N ASN A 88 -7.83 -5.33 -6.11
CA ASN A 88 -9.21 -5.35 -6.55
C ASN A 88 -9.68 -6.79 -6.84
N GLN A 89 -10.78 -7.23 -6.22
CA GLN A 89 -11.35 -8.58 -6.42
C GLN A 89 -12.49 -8.63 -7.45
N GLY A 90 -12.62 -7.61 -8.28
CA GLY A 90 -13.71 -7.48 -9.24
C GLY A 90 -15.01 -6.97 -8.62
N ARG A 91 -16.10 -7.07 -9.38
CA ARG A 91 -17.42 -6.48 -9.07
C ARG A 91 -18.57 -7.36 -9.54
N GLU A 92 -18.41 -8.68 -9.43
CA GLU A 92 -19.45 -9.61 -9.87
C GLU A 92 -20.69 -9.46 -9.00
N HIS A 93 -21.85 -9.24 -9.62
CA HIS A 93 -23.13 -9.26 -8.91
C HIS A 93 -23.62 -10.68 -8.77
N ILE A 94 -23.94 -11.08 -7.53
CA ILE A 94 -24.43 -12.41 -7.21
C ILE A 94 -25.84 -12.39 -6.60
N PHE A 95 -26.48 -13.55 -6.64
CA PHE A 95 -27.70 -13.81 -5.89
C PHE A 95 -27.37 -14.34 -4.49
N PRO A 96 -28.29 -14.20 -3.51
CA PRO A 96 -28.16 -14.86 -2.22
C PRO A 96 -27.81 -16.35 -2.35
N ASP A 97 -27.04 -16.86 -1.38
CA ASP A 97 -26.57 -18.25 -1.31
C ASP A 97 -25.62 -18.68 -2.45
N THR A 98 -25.14 -17.75 -3.29
CA THR A 98 -24.10 -18.03 -4.28
C THR A 98 -22.75 -18.10 -3.60
N GLU A 99 -22.04 -19.23 -3.73
CA GLU A 99 -20.65 -19.34 -3.29
C GLU A 99 -19.75 -18.37 -4.09
N HIS A 100 -18.88 -17.66 -3.39
CA HIS A 100 -17.86 -16.79 -3.98
C HIS A 100 -16.50 -17.00 -3.32
N PRO A 101 -15.40 -16.57 -3.95
CA PRO A 101 -14.08 -16.58 -3.32
C PRO A 101 -14.05 -15.73 -2.04
N ASP A 102 -13.19 -16.10 -1.10
CA ASP A 102 -12.94 -15.31 0.11
C ASP A 102 -12.46 -13.89 -0.24
N TYR A 103 -12.89 -12.91 0.56
CA TYR A 103 -12.38 -11.55 0.43
C TYR A 103 -10.93 -11.45 0.90
N ASN A 104 -10.14 -10.59 0.24
CA ASN A 104 -8.71 -10.42 0.53
C ASN A 104 -8.41 -9.32 1.56
N SER A 105 -9.44 -8.67 2.09
CA SER A 105 -9.35 -7.74 3.22
C SER A 105 -10.49 -7.98 4.19
N TYR A 106 -10.29 -7.52 5.43
CA TYR A 106 -11.28 -7.61 6.49
C TYR A 106 -11.32 -6.27 7.25
N PRO A 107 -12.39 -5.45 7.10
CA PRO A 107 -13.57 -5.66 6.24
C PRO A 107 -13.25 -5.68 4.74
N ALA A 108 -14.09 -6.34 3.92
CA ALA A 108 -13.91 -6.35 2.46
C ALA A 108 -14.05 -4.95 1.84
N THR A 109 -13.21 -4.67 0.84
CA THR A 109 -13.18 -3.39 0.09
C THR A 109 -13.62 -3.51 -1.36
N SER A 110 -13.64 -4.71 -1.94
CA SER A 110 -14.14 -4.99 -3.30
C SER A 110 -14.46 -6.49 -3.43
N GLY A 111 -15.00 -6.90 -4.57
CA GLY A 111 -15.31 -8.30 -4.85
C GLY A 111 -16.77 -8.54 -5.18
N TRP A 112 -17.18 -9.81 -5.03
CA TRP A 112 -18.51 -10.28 -5.37
C TRP A 112 -19.52 -9.74 -4.37
N HIS A 113 -20.68 -9.26 -4.83
CA HIS A 113 -21.64 -8.61 -3.93
C HIS A 113 -23.07 -8.61 -4.49
N TYR A 114 -24.03 -8.20 -3.67
CA TYR A 114 -25.45 -8.22 -4.03
C TYR A 114 -25.89 -6.98 -4.82
N ASN A 115 -26.74 -7.23 -5.80
CA ASN A 115 -27.56 -6.22 -6.47
C ASN A 115 -29.04 -6.52 -6.21
N LEU A 116 -29.49 -6.14 -5.02
CA LEU A 116 -30.82 -6.44 -4.50
C LEU A 116 -31.52 -5.13 -4.11
N PRO A 117 -32.85 -5.09 -3.94
CA PRO A 117 -33.55 -3.89 -3.46
C PRO A 117 -33.08 -3.36 -2.08
N ILE A 118 -32.28 -4.14 -1.36
CA ILE A 118 -31.69 -3.82 -0.05
C ILE A 118 -30.15 -3.70 -0.08
N ALA A 119 -29.54 -3.78 -1.28
CA ALA A 119 -28.11 -3.67 -1.55
C ALA A 119 -27.92 -2.85 -2.86
N PRO A 120 -27.57 -1.56 -2.79
CA PRO A 120 -26.91 -0.89 -1.67
C PRO A 120 -27.75 -0.75 -0.40
N VAL A 121 -27.08 -0.84 0.76
CA VAL A 121 -27.69 -0.61 2.07
C VAL A 121 -28.02 0.87 2.24
N ARG A 122 -29.04 1.19 3.05
CA ARG A 122 -29.39 2.59 3.36
C ARG A 122 -28.21 3.30 4.03
N TRP A 123 -27.92 4.53 3.60
CA TRP A 123 -26.96 5.42 4.25
C TRP A 123 -27.38 5.75 5.67
N GLY A 124 -26.42 5.89 6.58
CA GLY A 124 -26.63 6.24 7.99
C GLY A 124 -26.09 5.20 8.97
N VAL A 125 -26.53 5.33 10.22
CA VAL A 125 -26.13 4.50 11.35
C VAL A 125 -26.95 3.21 11.39
N HIS A 126 -26.26 2.08 11.56
CA HIS A 126 -26.84 0.75 11.75
C HIS A 126 -26.32 0.12 13.05
N GLU A 127 -27.25 -0.43 13.84
CA GLU A 127 -26.94 -1.07 15.12
C GLU A 127 -26.57 -2.56 14.96
N LYS A 128 -26.72 -3.11 13.75
CA LYS A 128 -26.46 -4.51 13.45
C LYS A 128 -25.34 -4.64 12.45
N ILE A 129 -24.65 -5.78 12.51
CA ILE A 129 -23.62 -6.15 11.54
C ILE A 129 -24.27 -6.24 10.16
N ILE A 130 -23.58 -5.70 9.17
CA ILE A 130 -23.95 -5.77 7.76
C ILE A 130 -22.90 -6.63 7.07
N GLU A 131 -23.33 -7.75 6.50
CA GLU A 131 -22.44 -8.64 5.74
C GLU A 131 -21.84 -7.94 4.53
N ASP A 132 -20.69 -8.44 4.07
CA ASP A 132 -19.86 -7.81 3.05
C ASP A 132 -20.60 -7.67 1.72
N GLU A 133 -21.32 -8.71 1.32
CA GLU A 133 -22.09 -8.81 0.10
C GLU A 133 -23.18 -7.73 0.02
N TYR A 134 -23.74 -7.30 1.16
CA TYR A 134 -24.76 -6.24 1.19
C TYR A 134 -24.16 -4.84 0.99
N ARG A 135 -23.02 -4.55 1.63
CA ARG A 135 -22.45 -3.20 1.63
C ARG A 135 -21.45 -2.93 0.51
N LEU A 136 -20.88 -3.95 -0.12
CA LEU A 136 -19.86 -3.74 -1.16
C LEU A 136 -20.40 -2.95 -2.36
N HIS A 137 -21.71 -3.05 -2.65
CA HIS A 137 -22.37 -2.19 -3.65
C HIS A 137 -22.35 -0.71 -3.24
N ASN A 138 -22.47 -0.39 -1.95
CA ASN A 138 -22.30 0.99 -1.47
C ASN A 138 -20.90 1.52 -1.81
N LEU A 139 -19.86 0.68 -1.62
CA LEU A 139 -18.49 1.06 -1.95
C LEU A 139 -18.30 1.19 -3.47
N GLU A 140 -18.90 0.30 -4.26
CA GLU A 140 -18.87 0.37 -5.74
C GLU A 140 -19.44 1.72 -6.24
N HIS A 141 -20.48 2.22 -5.59
CA HIS A 141 -21.10 3.52 -5.86
C HIS A 141 -20.37 4.72 -5.24
N GLY A 142 -19.14 4.54 -4.73
CA GLY A 142 -18.34 5.64 -4.17
C GLY A 142 -18.68 6.02 -2.73
N GLY A 143 -19.47 5.20 -2.04
CA GLY A 143 -19.78 5.37 -0.62
C GLY A 143 -18.60 5.00 0.29
N ILE A 144 -18.74 5.40 1.55
CA ILE A 144 -17.80 5.09 2.63
C ILE A 144 -18.50 4.19 3.64
N ALA A 145 -17.81 3.16 4.12
CA ALA A 145 -18.28 2.39 5.27
C ALA A 145 -17.31 2.56 6.44
N ILE A 146 -17.87 2.95 7.59
CA ILE A 146 -17.15 3.07 8.85
C ILE A 146 -17.60 1.90 9.74
N HIS A 147 -16.62 1.20 10.29
CA HIS A 147 -16.81 0.00 11.08
C HIS A 147 -16.23 0.21 12.46
N TYR A 148 -16.87 -0.37 13.48
CA TYR A 148 -16.31 -0.44 14.83
C TYR A 148 -16.35 -1.87 15.37
N ASN A 149 -15.29 -2.26 16.05
CA ASN A 149 -15.18 -3.55 16.74
C ASN A 149 -14.93 -3.30 18.22
N CYS A 150 -16.00 -3.08 18.97
CA CYS A 150 -15.92 -2.96 20.41
C CYS A 150 -17.22 -3.36 21.09
N GLU A 151 -17.11 -3.82 22.34
CA GLU A 151 -18.26 -4.24 23.15
C GLU A 151 -18.97 -3.02 23.74
N SER A 152 -20.27 -2.85 23.45
CA SER A 152 -21.08 -1.73 23.93
C SER A 152 -21.26 -1.68 25.46
N THR A 153 -20.80 -2.69 26.20
CA THR A 153 -20.76 -2.71 27.67
C THR A 153 -19.60 -1.90 28.24
N ASN A 154 -18.58 -1.58 27.44
CA ASN A 154 -17.44 -0.77 27.82
C ASN A 154 -17.73 0.73 27.60
N GLU A 155 -17.54 1.56 28.63
CA GLU A 155 -17.75 3.02 28.57
C GLU A 155 -16.95 3.71 27.45
N GLU A 156 -15.69 3.29 27.23
CA GLU A 156 -14.86 3.78 26.13
C GLU A 156 -15.51 3.47 24.77
N CYS A 157 -16.05 2.27 24.62
CA CYS A 157 -16.75 1.86 23.40
C CYS A 157 -18.06 2.61 23.22
N GLN A 158 -18.83 2.84 24.29
CA GLN A 158 -20.05 3.66 24.24
C GLN A 158 -19.74 5.07 23.75
N ASN A 159 -18.69 5.71 24.29
CA ASN A 159 -18.26 7.03 23.87
C ASN A 159 -17.79 7.05 22.41
N LEU A 160 -17.10 6.00 21.95
CA LEU A 160 -16.70 5.84 20.55
C LEU A 160 -17.93 5.73 19.64
N ILE A 161 -18.86 4.84 19.96
CA ILE A 161 -20.10 4.63 19.17
C ILE A 161 -20.89 5.93 19.07
N VAL A 162 -21.10 6.63 20.19
CA VAL A 162 -21.78 7.92 20.21
C VAL A 162 -21.07 8.93 19.30
N SER A 163 -19.75 9.03 19.39
CA SER A 163 -18.97 9.98 18.58
C SER A 163 -19.06 9.67 17.08
N LEU A 164 -18.94 8.39 16.70
CA LEU A 164 -19.10 7.94 15.32
C LEU A 164 -20.53 8.16 14.80
N SER A 165 -21.54 7.82 15.59
CA SER A 165 -22.95 8.00 15.22
C SER A 165 -23.29 9.46 15.01
N GLN A 166 -22.89 10.35 15.93
CA GLN A 166 -23.09 11.80 15.77
C GLN A 166 -22.43 12.34 14.51
N PHE A 167 -21.19 11.93 14.24
CA PHE A 167 -20.48 12.30 13.03
C PHE A 167 -21.21 11.85 11.76
N VAL A 168 -21.61 10.58 11.70
CA VAL A 168 -22.30 10.02 10.53
C VAL A 168 -23.69 10.62 10.34
N ASP A 169 -24.45 10.83 11.42
CA ASP A 169 -25.76 11.48 11.35
C ASP A 169 -25.64 12.90 10.81
N GLN A 170 -24.64 13.68 11.25
CA GLN A 170 -24.37 15.01 10.69
C GLN A 170 -24.05 14.92 9.19
N LYS A 171 -23.11 14.06 8.81
CA LYS A 171 -22.66 13.90 7.41
C LYS A 171 -23.80 13.46 6.48
N VAL A 172 -24.61 12.50 6.90
CA VAL A 172 -25.67 11.91 6.07
C VAL A 172 -26.90 12.82 6.03
N ASN A 173 -27.36 13.34 7.17
CA ASN A 173 -28.63 14.07 7.25
C ASN A 173 -28.49 15.54 6.85
N GLU A 174 -27.40 16.19 7.22
CA GLU A 174 -27.19 17.63 6.96
C GLU A 174 -26.37 17.86 5.70
N GLU A 175 -25.30 17.09 5.51
CA GLU A 175 -24.35 17.28 4.40
C GLU A 175 -24.60 16.35 3.20
N ARG A 176 -25.54 15.40 3.33
CA ARG A 176 -25.97 14.47 2.26
C ARG A 176 -24.85 13.55 1.74
N PHE A 177 -23.90 13.18 2.59
CA PHE A 177 -22.86 12.21 2.25
C PHE A 177 -23.38 10.77 2.22
N GLU A 178 -22.81 9.96 1.34
CA GLU A 178 -23.03 8.52 1.22
C GLU A 178 -22.11 7.73 2.17
N ILE A 179 -22.54 7.61 3.45
CA ILE A 179 -21.78 6.92 4.50
C ILE A 179 -22.67 5.90 5.21
N ILE A 180 -22.13 4.71 5.49
CA ILE A 180 -22.72 3.76 6.45
C ILE A 180 -21.82 3.63 7.68
N LEU A 181 -22.44 3.45 8.85
CA LEU A 181 -21.78 3.06 10.09
C LEU A 181 -22.40 1.78 10.61
N SER A 182 -21.59 0.77 10.91
CA SER A 182 -22.07 -0.49 11.50
C SER A 182 -21.02 -1.15 12.40
N PRO A 183 -21.44 -1.98 13.38
CA PRO A 183 -20.52 -2.86 14.05
C PRO A 183 -19.92 -3.88 13.06
N TYR A 184 -18.69 -4.30 13.30
CA TYR A 184 -18.02 -5.34 12.53
C TYR A 184 -17.13 -6.17 13.48
N GLU A 185 -17.47 -7.44 13.64
CA GLU A 185 -16.81 -8.31 14.61
C GLU A 185 -15.40 -8.73 14.14
N ASN A 186 -14.57 -9.16 15.09
CA ASN A 186 -13.26 -9.78 14.83
C ASN A 186 -12.26 -8.95 14.01
N MET A 187 -12.46 -7.62 13.89
CA MET A 187 -11.42 -6.75 13.35
C MET A 187 -10.21 -6.71 14.30
N ASP A 188 -9.02 -6.63 13.72
CA ASP A 188 -7.76 -6.42 14.42
C ASP A 188 -7.58 -4.97 14.93
N SER A 189 -8.54 -4.09 14.65
CA SER A 189 -8.58 -2.71 15.14
C SER A 189 -9.95 -2.34 15.70
N LYS A 190 -9.99 -1.33 16.59
CA LYS A 190 -11.27 -0.79 17.11
C LYS A 190 -12.11 -0.10 16.03
N ILE A 191 -11.46 0.54 15.05
CA ILE A 191 -12.12 1.27 13.96
C ILE A 191 -11.49 0.86 12.64
N ALA A 192 -12.33 0.68 11.62
CA ALA A 192 -11.89 0.58 10.22
C ALA A 192 -12.77 1.45 9.33
N ILE A 193 -12.18 2.10 8.33
CA ILE A 193 -12.90 2.85 7.31
C ILE A 193 -12.56 2.24 5.96
N THR A 194 -13.58 1.94 5.16
CA THR A 194 -13.41 1.33 3.85
C THR A 194 -14.07 2.16 2.75
N ALA A 195 -13.39 2.22 1.62
CA ALA A 195 -13.91 2.63 0.32
C ALA A 195 -13.54 1.54 -0.70
N TRP A 196 -14.02 1.65 -1.93
CA TRP A 196 -13.66 0.68 -2.97
C TRP A 196 -12.13 0.56 -3.14
N ASP A 197 -11.57 -0.62 -2.90
CA ASP A 197 -10.13 -0.93 -2.89
C ASP A 197 -9.27 -0.24 -1.81
N TYR A 198 -9.84 0.46 -0.84
CA TYR A 198 -9.07 1.16 0.20
C TYR A 198 -9.59 0.89 1.60
N ILE A 199 -8.67 0.69 2.54
CA ILE A 199 -8.97 0.51 3.95
C ILE A 199 -8.01 1.31 4.82
N ASP A 200 -8.55 1.95 5.86
CA ASP A 200 -7.78 2.52 6.96
C ASP A 200 -8.20 1.90 8.30
N LYS A 201 -7.23 1.52 9.14
CA LYS A 201 -7.46 0.85 10.44
C LYS A 201 -6.75 1.57 11.57
N PHE A 202 -7.45 1.78 12.69
CA PHE A 202 -6.90 2.50 13.83
C PHE A 202 -7.67 2.27 15.13
N GLU A 203 -7.04 2.63 16.26
CA GLU A 203 -7.51 2.26 17.61
C GLU A 203 -8.37 3.31 18.31
N SER A 204 -8.27 4.57 17.91
CA SER A 204 -8.91 5.69 18.63
C SER A 204 -9.64 6.60 17.67
N PHE A 205 -10.80 7.13 18.09
CA PHE A 205 -11.53 8.11 17.30
C PHE A 205 -10.62 9.29 16.90
N ASP A 206 -10.41 9.44 15.60
CA ASP A 206 -9.56 10.46 15.00
C ASP A 206 -10.34 11.12 13.86
N LEU A 207 -10.96 12.26 14.19
CA LEU A 207 -11.85 12.97 13.28
C LEU A 207 -11.11 13.51 12.05
N ASP A 208 -9.86 13.95 12.22
CA ASP A 208 -9.06 14.50 11.12
C ASP A 208 -8.70 13.40 10.12
N ARG A 209 -8.32 12.22 10.63
CA ARG A 209 -8.04 11.04 9.80
C ARG A 209 -9.29 10.54 9.07
N ILE A 210 -10.43 10.47 9.75
CA ILE A 210 -11.73 10.09 9.14
C ILE A 210 -12.07 11.06 8.00
N ASN A 211 -11.98 12.37 8.24
CA ASN A 211 -12.27 13.38 7.21
C ASN A 211 -11.28 13.33 6.05
N ALA A 212 -10.00 13.05 6.30
CA ALA A 212 -8.99 12.90 5.26
C ALA A 212 -9.32 11.71 4.33
N PHE A 213 -9.70 10.57 4.91
CA PHE A 213 -10.12 9.39 4.15
C PHE A 213 -11.38 9.66 3.31
N ILE A 214 -12.41 10.28 3.91
CA ILE A 214 -13.64 10.63 3.19
C ILE A 214 -13.32 11.57 2.03
N LYS A 215 -12.53 12.63 2.26
CA LYS A 215 -12.12 13.58 1.21
C LYS A 215 -11.38 12.88 0.06
N ALA A 216 -10.58 11.87 0.37
CA ALA A 216 -9.80 11.11 -0.60
C ALA A 216 -10.65 10.18 -1.49
N HIS A 217 -11.67 9.55 -0.91
CA HIS A 217 -12.31 8.38 -1.54
C HIS A 217 -13.80 8.55 -1.87
N HIS A 218 -14.52 9.40 -1.16
CA HIS A 218 -15.95 9.62 -1.35
C HIS A 218 -16.26 10.14 -2.76
N ASN A 219 -17.17 9.47 -3.48
CA ASN A 219 -17.55 9.79 -4.86
C ASN A 219 -16.33 10.06 -5.78
N SER A 220 -15.22 9.38 -5.51
CA SER A 220 -13.97 9.52 -6.27
C SER A 220 -13.92 8.50 -7.40
N ARG A 221 -13.09 8.77 -8.42
CA ARG A 221 -12.86 7.86 -9.55
C ARG A 221 -12.19 6.53 -9.17
N ASN A 222 -11.87 6.33 -7.90
CA ASN A 222 -11.39 5.07 -7.38
C ASN A 222 -12.50 4.00 -7.36
N ALA A 223 -13.76 4.41 -7.20
CA ALA A 223 -14.90 3.50 -7.23
C ALA A 223 -15.41 3.30 -8.68
N PRO A 224 -15.78 2.08 -9.11
CA PRO A 224 -16.22 1.79 -10.46
C PRO A 224 -17.43 2.62 -10.91
N GLU A 225 -18.38 2.85 -10.01
CA GLU A 225 -19.66 3.50 -10.29
C GLU A 225 -19.87 4.74 -9.41
N TRP A 226 -18.80 5.49 -9.14
CA TRP A 226 -18.78 6.70 -8.30
C TRP A 226 -19.82 7.79 -8.66
N ALA A 227 -20.43 7.73 -9.84
CA ALA A 227 -21.43 8.67 -10.32
C ALA A 227 -22.87 8.13 -10.22
N ALA A 228 -23.06 6.89 -9.80
CA ALA A 228 -24.36 6.32 -9.49
C ALA A 228 -24.89 6.99 -8.22
N ARG A 229 -26.06 7.64 -8.32
CA ARG A 229 -26.74 8.34 -7.22
C ARG A 229 -28.16 7.85 -7.08
#